data_AF-A0A9N9MLM6-F1
#
_entry.id   AF-A0A9N9MLM6-F1
#
_cell.length_a   1.000
_cell.length_b   1.000
_cell.length_c   1.000
_cell.angle_alpha   90.00
_cell.angle_beta   90.00
_cell.angle_gamma   90.00
#
_symmetry.space_group_name_H-M   'P 1'
#
loop_
_entity.id
_entity.type
_entity.pdbx_description
1 polymer ?
#
loop_
_entity_poly.entity_id
_entity_poly.type
_entity_poly.pdbx_seq_one_letter_code
_entity_poly.pdbx_strand_id
1 'polypeptide(L)'
;MAVVESEEIITICYRLQLKYSVFTGPYQSIKNLLYLVNNSKVKFTAMDYYEINRSTMFDLIGTTATYFVVLIQFYDGKNKKLH
;
A
#
# COMPACT_ATOMS: atom_id res chain seq x y z
N MET A 1 1.78 -3.80 -9.32
CA MET A 1 2.97 -3.94 -10.19
C MET A 1 4.15 -3.23 -9.55
N ALA A 2 4.31 -1.90 -9.63
CA ALA A 2 5.49 -1.20 -9.09
C ALA A 2 5.83 -1.42 -7.60
N VAL A 3 4.85 -1.49 -6.69
CA VAL A 3 5.11 -1.80 -5.26
C VAL A 3 5.65 -3.22 -5.07
N VAL A 4 5.04 -4.19 -5.75
CA VAL A 4 5.45 -5.61 -5.69
C VAL A 4 6.85 -5.79 -6.26
N GLU A 5 7.12 -5.20 -7.43
CA GLU A 5 8.46 -5.20 -8.04
C GLU A 5 9.53 -4.61 -7.09
N SER A 6 9.19 -3.55 -6.35
CA SER A 6 10.13 -2.95 -5.38
C SER A 6 10.46 -3.88 -4.21
N GLU A 7 9.48 -4.66 -3.73
CA GLU A 7 9.69 -5.66 -2.67
C GLU A 7 10.50 -6.87 -3.17
N GLU A 8 10.31 -7.26 -4.43
CA GLU A 8 11.12 -8.30 -5.07
C GLU A 8 12.59 -7.89 -5.19
N ILE A 9 12.85 -6.65 -5.61
CA ILE A 9 14.22 -6.10 -5.69
C ILE A 9 14.90 -6.13 -4.31
N ILE A 10 14.20 -5.73 -3.24
CA ILE A 10 14.71 -5.79 -1.86
C ILE A 10 15.06 -7.24 -1.49
N THR A 11 14.16 -8.18 -1.77
CA THR A 11 14.35 -9.61 -1.49
C THR A 11 15.58 -10.17 -2.22
N ILE A 12 15.75 -9.82 -3.49
CA ILE A 12 16.90 -10.23 -4.30
C ILE A 12 18.19 -9.63 -3.73
N CYS A 13 18.19 -8.36 -3.35
CA CYS A 13 19.35 -7.70 -2.75
C CYS A 13 19.80 -8.39 -1.47
N TYR A 14 18.88 -8.75 -0.57
CA TYR A 14 19.22 -9.53 0.63
C TYR A 14 19.80 -10.91 0.29
N ARG A 15 19.21 -11.62 -0.68
CA ARG A 15 19.74 -12.91 -1.14
C ARG A 15 21.15 -12.80 -1.73
N LEU A 16 21.43 -11.72 -2.46
CA LEU A 16 22.76 -11.47 -3.03
C LEU A 16 23.76 -11.11 -1.92
N GLN A 17 23.41 -10.29 -0.94
CA GLN A 17 24.29 -9.98 0.20
C GLN A 17 24.75 -11.22 0.95
N LEU A 18 23.89 -12.23 1.10
CA LEU A 18 24.24 -13.50 1.74
C LEU A 18 25.33 -14.29 0.98
N LYS A 19 25.54 -14.03 -0.32
CA LYS A 19 26.53 -14.72 -1.15
C LYS A 19 27.90 -14.03 -1.18
N TYR A 20 27.98 -12.75 -0.82
CA TYR A 20 29.23 -11.99 -0.84
C TYR A 20 29.75 -11.76 0.58
N SER A 21 31.07 -11.76 0.78
CA SER A 21 31.61 -11.39 2.09
C SER A 21 31.38 -9.89 2.36
N VAL A 22 31.21 -9.57 3.65
CA VAL A 22 30.66 -8.31 4.20
C VAL A 22 31.47 -7.04 3.82
N PHE A 23 32.61 -7.18 3.16
CA PHE A 23 33.52 -6.08 2.82
C PHE A 23 33.98 -6.07 1.37
N THR A 24 33.29 -6.81 0.50
CA THR A 24 33.58 -6.77 -0.94
C THR A 24 32.93 -5.57 -1.61
N GLY A 25 33.53 -5.07 -2.69
CA GLY A 25 32.92 -4.03 -3.53
C GLY A 25 31.46 -4.34 -3.91
N PRO A 26 31.14 -5.56 -4.39
CA PRO A 26 29.77 -6.00 -4.64
C PRO A 26 28.84 -5.89 -3.42
N TYR A 27 29.27 -6.31 -2.23
CA TYR A 27 28.46 -6.19 -1.01
C TYR A 27 28.10 -4.72 -0.74
N GLN A 28 29.07 -3.82 -0.84
CA GLN A 28 28.85 -2.39 -0.61
C GLN A 28 27.90 -1.79 -1.66
N SER A 29 28.03 -2.17 -2.93
CA SER A 29 27.12 -1.74 -4.00
C SER A 29 25.69 -2.22 -3.77
N ILE A 30 25.50 -3.48 -3.38
CA ILE A 30 24.16 -4.03 -3.07
C ILE A 30 23.58 -3.33 -1.85
N LYS A 31 24.39 -3.04 -0.83
CA LYS A 31 23.98 -2.27 0.35
C LYS A 31 23.51 -0.86 -0.02
N ASN A 32 24.23 -0.17 -0.90
CA ASN A 32 23.84 1.15 -1.39
C ASN A 32 22.54 1.10 -2.20
N LEU A 33 22.36 0.09 -3.06
CA LEU A 33 21.12 -0.13 -3.79
C LEU A 33 19.94 -0.36 -2.84
N LEU A 34 20.12 -1.21 -1.82
CA LEU A 34 19.10 -1.47 -0.81
C LEU A 34 18.70 -0.21 -0.05
N TYR A 35 19.66 0.66 0.27
CA TYR A 35 19.41 1.97 0.87
C TYR A 35 18.57 2.86 -0.05
N LEU A 36 18.92 2.94 -1.34
CA LEU A 36 18.17 3.73 -2.32
C LEU A 36 16.73 3.24 -2.45
N VAL A 37 16.53 1.94 -2.65
CA VAL A 37 15.19 1.35 -2.85
C VAL A 37 14.31 1.51 -1.62
N ASN A 38 14.86 1.34 -0.42
CA ASN A 38 14.11 1.55 0.83
C ASN A 38 13.72 3.02 1.03
N ASN A 39 14.60 3.95 0.66
CA ASN A 39 14.32 5.39 0.78
C ASN A 39 13.38 5.90 -0.32
N SER A 40 13.39 5.26 -1.50
CA SER A 40 12.52 5.59 -2.63
C SER A 40 11.30 4.66 -2.68
N LYS A 41 10.73 4.32 -1.52
CA LYS A 41 9.59 3.39 -1.46
C LYS A 41 8.46 3.94 -2.32
N VAL A 42 8.06 3.17 -3.33
CA VAL A 42 7.01 3.58 -4.27
C VAL A 42 5.69 3.65 -3.49
N LYS A 43 5.15 4.86 -3.37
CA LYS A 43 3.85 5.11 -2.75
C LYS A 43 2.94 5.76 -3.77
N PHE A 44 1.74 5.24 -3.90
CA PHE A 44 0.68 5.93 -4.61
C PHE A 44 -0.07 6.77 -3.61
N THR A 45 -0.19 8.07 -3.86
CA THR A 45 -0.90 8.98 -2.95
C THR A 45 -2.03 9.69 -3.68
N ALA A 46 -3.14 9.90 -2.98
CA ALA A 46 -4.18 10.82 -3.40
C ALA A 46 -3.85 12.19 -2.80
N MET A 47 -3.18 13.03 -3.61
CA MET A 47 -2.82 14.41 -3.22
C MET A 47 -2.04 14.47 -1.89
N ASP A 48 -1.20 13.46 -1.63
CA ASP A 48 -0.43 13.27 -0.38
C ASP A 48 -1.22 13.19 0.94
N TYR A 49 -2.56 13.27 0.89
CA TYR A 49 -3.41 13.09 2.07
C TYR A 49 -3.63 11.62 2.42
N TYR A 50 -3.68 10.75 1.41
CA TYR A 50 -3.96 9.33 1.59
C TYR A 50 -3.01 8.47 0.77
N GLU A 51 -2.38 7.49 1.40
CA GLU A 51 -1.68 6.42 0.69
C GLU A 51 -2.71 5.45 0.10
N ILE A 52 -2.68 5.30 -1.22
CA ILE A 52 -3.53 4.38 -1.97
C ILE A 52 -2.90 3.00 -1.88
N ASN A 53 -3.42 2.20 -0.95
CA ASN A 53 -3.09 0.79 -0.82
C ASN A 53 -4.38 -0.05 -0.81
N ARG A 54 -4.21 -1.38 -0.76
CA ARG A 54 -5.33 -2.32 -0.78
C ARG A 54 -6.25 -2.15 0.44
N SER A 55 -5.70 -1.84 1.62
CA SER A 55 -6.49 -1.57 2.83
C SER A 55 -7.35 -0.34 2.63
N THR A 56 -6.75 0.78 2.20
CA THR A 56 -7.46 2.04 1.93
C THR A 56 -8.62 1.85 0.95
N MET A 57 -8.43 1.02 -0.08
CA MET A 57 -9.50 0.68 -1.01
C MET A 57 -10.63 -0.11 -0.36
N PHE A 58 -10.33 -1.09 0.48
CA PHE A 58 -11.35 -1.83 1.24
C PHE A 58 -12.06 -0.93 2.26
N ASP A 59 -11.34 -0.02 2.91
CA ASP A 59 -11.92 0.94 3.85
C ASP A 59 -12.89 1.89 3.13
N LEU A 60 -12.53 2.35 1.92
CA LEU A 60 -13.40 3.19 1.10
C LEU A 60 -14.65 2.44 0.64
N ILE A 61 -14.53 1.18 0.22
CA ILE A 61 -15.67 0.33 -0.13
C ILE A 61 -16.56 0.11 1.11
N GLY A 62 -15.96 -0.23 2.25
CA GLY A 62 -16.67 -0.50 3.50
C GLY A 62 -17.45 0.73 3.97
N THR A 63 -16.80 1.89 4.05
CA THR A 63 -17.44 3.15 4.42
C THR A 63 -18.56 3.53 3.46
N THR A 64 -18.34 3.40 2.15
CA THR A 64 -19.37 3.67 1.13
C THR A 64 -20.58 2.75 1.32
N ALA A 65 -20.36 1.45 1.53
CA ALA A 65 -21.42 0.48 1.79
C ALA A 65 -22.18 0.79 3.09
N THR A 66 -21.47 1.18 4.16
CA THR A 66 -22.10 1.59 5.42
C THR A 66 -23.01 2.79 5.21
N TYR A 67 -22.51 3.85 4.55
CA TYR A 67 -23.35 5.03 4.27
C TYR A 67 -24.52 4.68 3.36
N PHE A 68 -24.32 3.82 2.37
CA PHE A 68 -25.40 3.35 1.49
C PHE A 68 -26.52 2.66 2.27
N VAL A 69 -26.18 1.73 3.17
CA VAL A 69 -27.14 1.03 4.03
C VAL A 69 -27.89 2.02 4.93
N VAL A 70 -27.15 2.94 5.57
CA VAL A 70 -27.74 3.97 6.43
C VAL A 70 -28.74 4.83 5.66
N LEU A 71 -28.38 5.28 4.45
CA LEU A 71 -29.27 6.07 3.60
C LEU A 71 -30.55 5.31 3.22
N ILE A 72 -30.46 4.03 2.87
CA ILE A 72 -31.62 3.20 2.59
C ILE A 72 -32.54 3.09 3.81
N GLN A 73 -31.98 2.85 5.00
CA GLN A 73 -32.76 2.75 6.24
C GLN A 73 -33.50 4.05 6.55
N PHE A 74 -32.84 5.20 6.38
CA PHE A 74 -33.48 6.50 6.55
C PHE A 74 -34.55 6.79 5.49
N TYR A 75 -34.34 6.36 4.25
CA TYR A 75 -35.30 6.50 3.17
C TYR A 75 -36.57 5.66 3.42
N ASP A 76 -36.41 4.38 3.76
CA ASP A 76 -37.54 3.50 4.10
C ASP A 76 -38.28 3.96 5.37
N GLY A 77 -37.52 4.38 6.40
CA GLY A 77 -38.07 4.91 7.64
C GLY A 77 -38.86 6.21 7.45
N LYS A 78 -38.51 7.04 6.46
CA LYS A 78 -39.31 8.21 6.08
C LYS A 78 -40.61 7.82 5.37
N ASN A 79 -40.57 6.85 4.46
CA ASN A 79 -41.75 6.40 3.72
C ASN A 79 -42.79 5.70 4.63
N LYS A 80 -42.35 5.00 5.68
CA LYS A 80 -43.25 4.40 6.68
C LYS A 80 -43.95 5.39 7.63
N LYS A 81 -43.48 6.65 7.72
CA LYS A 81 -44.10 7.70 8.55
C LYS A 81 -45.15 8.54 7.82
N LEU A 82 -45.33 8.31 6.51
CA LEU A 82 -46.28 9.03 5.65
C LEU A 82 -47.59 8.25 5.40
N HIS A 83 -47.76 7.10 6.05
CA HIS A 83 -49.01 6.34 6.14
C HIS A 83 -49.44 6.21 7.61
#